data_AF-A0A0N4VWY5-F1
#
_entry.id   AF-A0A0N4VWY5-F1
#
_cell.length_a   1.000
_cell.length_b   1.000
_cell.length_c   1.000
_cell.angle_alpha   90.00
_cell.angle_beta   90.00
_cell.angle_gamma   90.00
#
_symmetry.space_group_name_H-M   'P 1'
#
loop_
_entity.id
_entity.type
_entity.pdbx_description
1 polymer ?
#
loop_
_entity_poly.entity_id
_entity_poly.type
_entity_poly.pdbx_seq_one_letter_code
_entity_poly.pdbx_strand_id
1 'polypeptide(L)'
;MGARHFALKQEYGLSTVELDRFQEIFVEVILKQDGVRQSKEASRAWRILICAFVDLFRDGFETQLRQFRRKHSFNAHTQYFENIERRSSSSFRKSSLNVDSRMDVCTKKIAQIHL
;
A
#
# COMPACT_ATOMS: atom_id res chain seq x y z
N MET A 1 -6.08 7.49 13.71
CA MET A 1 -7.27 6.64 13.94
C MET A 1 -7.48 5.61 12.84
N GLY A 2 -7.70 6.01 11.57
CA GLY A 2 -7.92 5.06 10.46
C GLY A 2 -6.80 4.03 10.22
N ALA A 3 -5.54 4.42 10.38
CA ALA A 3 -4.38 3.52 10.21
C ALA A 3 -4.40 2.28 11.14
N ARG A 4 -4.89 2.42 12.38
CA ARG A 4 -4.99 1.30 13.33
C ARG A 4 -6.06 0.28 12.91
N HIS A 5 -7.04 0.72 12.14
CA HIS A 5 -8.12 -0.13 11.64
C HIS A 5 -7.72 -0.91 10.38
N PHE A 6 -6.49 -0.71 9.87
CA PHE A 6 -5.95 -1.54 8.80
C PHE A 6 -5.84 -3.03 9.20
N ALA A 7 -5.62 -3.35 10.48
CA ALA A 7 -5.64 -4.72 10.98
C ALA A 7 -6.97 -5.42 10.67
N LEU A 8 -8.09 -4.69 10.76
CA LEU A 8 -9.43 -5.21 10.46
C LEU A 8 -9.60 -5.56 8.97
N LYS A 9 -8.81 -4.95 8.08
CA LYS A 9 -8.78 -5.38 6.68
C LYS A 9 -8.22 -6.79 6.52
N GLN A 10 -7.16 -7.10 7.26
CA GLN A 10 -6.52 -8.42 7.20
C GLN A 10 -7.35 -9.49 7.91
N GLU A 11 -7.96 -9.14 9.05
CA GLU A 11 -8.69 -10.09 9.89
C GLU A 11 -10.15 -10.30 9.43
N TYR A 12 -10.82 -9.25 8.96
CA TYR A 12 -12.27 -9.26 8.71
C TYR A 12 -12.66 -8.77 7.31
N GLY A 13 -11.69 -8.47 6.44
CA GLY A 13 -11.97 -8.02 5.07
C GLY A 13 -12.54 -6.61 4.96
N LEU A 14 -12.37 -5.77 6.00
CA LEU A 14 -12.85 -4.38 6.01
C LEU A 14 -12.36 -3.63 4.77
N SER A 15 -13.26 -2.92 4.10
CA SER A 15 -12.99 -2.16 2.89
C SER A 15 -13.58 -0.75 2.95
N THR A 16 -13.28 0.08 1.95
CA THR A 16 -13.86 1.43 1.84
C THR A 16 -15.40 1.40 1.68
N VAL A 17 -15.95 0.31 1.12
CA VAL A 17 -17.41 0.12 0.96
C VAL A 17 -18.10 -0.02 2.32
N GLU A 18 -17.48 -0.75 3.24
CA GLU A 18 -17.99 -0.88 4.61
C GLU A 18 -17.99 0.47 5.33
N LEU A 19 -16.99 1.30 5.04
CA LEU A 19 -16.89 2.65 5.60
C LEU A 19 -17.97 3.59 5.04
N ASP A 20 -18.33 3.46 3.75
CA ASP A 20 -19.45 4.19 3.15
C ASP A 20 -20.78 3.79 3.81
N ARG A 21 -21.01 2.48 4.01
CA ARG A 21 -22.19 1.99 4.74
C ARG A 21 -22.24 2.51 6.18
N PHE A 22 -21.08 2.55 6.85
CA PHE A 22 -20.99 3.11 8.20
C PHE A 22 -21.42 4.59 8.20
N GLN A 23 -20.96 5.39 7.24
CA GLN A 23 -21.37 6.78 7.08
C GLN A 23 -22.90 6.90 6.91
N GLU A 24 -23.50 6.10 6.04
CA GLU A 24 -24.95 6.11 5.78
C GLU A 24 -25.74 5.84 7.07
N ILE A 25 -25.36 4.80 7.82
CA ILE A 25 -25.98 4.46 9.11
C ILE A 25 -25.81 5.61 10.12
N PHE A 26 -24.62 6.20 10.19
CA PHE A 26 -24.35 7.30 11.11
C PHE A 26 -25.21 8.52 10.82
N VAL A 27 -25.31 8.90 9.54
CA VAL A 27 -26.17 9.99 9.09
C VAL A 27 -27.64 9.68 9.41
N GLU A 28 -28.10 8.46 9.11
CA GLU A 28 -29.48 8.05 9.37
C GLU A 28 -29.83 8.14 10.87
N VAL A 29 -28.98 7.60 11.74
CA VAL A 29 -29.23 7.56 13.19
C VAL A 29 -29.17 8.96 13.80
N ILE A 30 -28.15 9.75 13.46
CA ILE A 30 -27.94 11.07 14.07
C ILE A 30 -29.01 12.07 13.61
N LEU A 31 -29.36 12.08 12.32
CA LEU A 31 -30.36 13.02 11.81
C LEU A 31 -31.80 12.70 12.24
N LYS A 32 -32.06 11.48 12.74
CA LYS A 32 -33.35 11.12 13.33
C LYS A 32 -33.53 11.62 14.77
N GLN A 33 -32.46 12.02 15.45
CA GLN A 33 -32.58 12.54 16.81
C GLN A 33 -33.33 13.87 16.85
N ASP A 34 -34.30 13.99 17.75
CA ASP A 34 -35.21 15.14 17.77
C ASP A 34 -34.49 16.48 17.90
N GLY A 35 -33.48 16.58 18.76
CA GLY A 35 -32.69 17.80 18.91
C GLY A 35 -31.91 18.21 17.65
N VAL A 36 -31.51 17.23 16.83
CA VAL A 36 -30.80 17.47 15.57
C VAL A 36 -31.79 17.82 14.46
N ARG A 37 -32.93 17.13 14.41
CA ARG A 37 -33.97 17.29 13.39
C ARG A 37 -34.68 18.65 13.48
N GLN A 38 -34.79 19.20 14.70
CA GLN A 38 -35.46 20.48 14.94
C GLN A 38 -34.63 21.70 14.52
N SER A 39 -33.31 21.57 14.37
CA SER A 39 -32.44 22.67 13.93
C SER A 39 -31.76 22.34 12.61
N LYS A 40 -31.96 23.22 11.62
CA LYS A 40 -31.28 23.14 10.32
C LYS A 40 -29.77 23.30 10.48
N GLU A 41 -29.33 24.19 11.36
CA GLU A 41 -27.93 24.39 11.68
C GLU A 41 -27.31 23.14 12.31
N ALA A 42 -27.99 22.54 13.31
CA ALA A 42 -27.52 21.31 13.95
C ALA A 42 -27.42 20.16 12.94
N SER A 43 -28.47 19.95 12.14
CA SER A 43 -28.46 18.95 11.06
C SER A 43 -27.32 19.19 10.05
N ARG A 44 -27.01 20.44 9.71
CA ARG A 44 -25.88 20.78 8.82
C ARG A 44 -24.54 20.50 9.48
N ALA A 45 -24.36 20.92 10.74
CA ALA A 45 -23.13 20.70 11.49
C ALA A 45 -22.81 19.21 11.63
N TRP A 46 -23.82 18.38 11.94
CA TRP A 46 -23.64 16.93 12.03
C TRP A 46 -23.24 16.30 10.71
N ARG A 47 -23.85 16.69 9.59
CA ARG A 47 -23.42 16.19 8.27
C ARG A 47 -21.95 16.52 7.98
N ILE A 48 -21.53 17.76 8.23
CA ILE A 48 -20.14 18.19 8.03
C ILE A 48 -19.19 17.40 8.92
N LEU A 49 -19.54 17.24 10.20
CA LEU A 49 -18.73 16.50 11.16
C LEU A 49 -18.60 15.02 10.78
N ILE A 50 -19.70 14.38 10.38
CA ILE A 50 -19.69 12.98 9.97
C ILE A 50 -18.82 12.80 8.72
N CYS A 51 -18.96 13.66 7.71
CA CYS A 51 -18.08 13.63 6.52
C CYS A 51 -16.61 13.76 6.92
N ALA A 52 -16.26 14.80 7.71
CA ALA A 52 -14.88 15.02 8.13
C ALA A 52 -14.29 13.85 8.93
N PHE A 53 -15.09 13.23 9.80
CA PHE A 53 -14.70 12.05 10.56
C PHE A 53 -14.41 10.84 9.67
N VAL A 54 -15.32 10.56 8.72
CA VAL A 54 -15.19 9.45 7.78
C VAL A 54 -14.01 9.67 6.84
N ASP A 55 -13.80 10.90 6.36
CA ASP A 55 -12.66 11.26 5.51
C ASP A 55 -11.33 11.04 6.23
N LEU A 56 -11.22 11.48 7.48
CA LEU A 56 -10.03 11.27 8.30
C LEU A 56 -9.75 9.77 8.52
N PHE A 57 -10.81 8.98 8.70
CA PHE A 57 -10.67 7.54 8.84
C PHE A 57 -10.21 6.90 7.52
N ARG A 58 -10.86 7.26 6.41
CA ARG A 58 -10.58 6.77 5.06
C ARG A 58 -9.13 7.08 4.66
N ASP A 59 -8.69 8.31 4.82
CA ASP A 59 -7.33 8.70 4.45
C ASP A 59 -6.26 7.93 5.25
N GLY A 60 -6.46 7.79 6.56
CA GLY A 60 -5.55 6.99 7.39
C GLY A 60 -5.51 5.51 6.99
N PHE A 61 -6.67 4.94 6.64
CA PHE A 61 -6.79 3.56 6.19
C PHE A 61 -6.15 3.34 4.81
N GLU A 62 -6.45 4.20 3.84
CA GLU A 62 -5.87 4.14 2.50
C GLU A 62 -4.36 4.37 2.50
N THR A 63 -3.87 5.27 3.34
CA THR A 63 -2.43 5.51 3.47
C THR A 63 -1.70 4.25 3.94
N GLN A 64 -2.27 3.51 4.89
CA GLN A 64 -1.74 2.20 5.29
C GLN A 64 -1.85 1.16 4.17
N LEU A 65 -2.96 1.15 3.42
CA LEU A 65 -3.11 0.25 2.29
C LEU A 65 -2.07 0.51 1.19
N ARG A 66 -1.78 1.77 0.88
CA ARG A 66 -0.71 2.17 -0.05
C ARG A 66 0.67 1.76 0.48
N GLN A 67 0.93 1.99 1.77
CA GLN A 67 2.18 1.58 2.41
C GLN A 67 2.37 0.06 2.39
N PHE A 68 1.33 -0.70 2.70
CA PHE A 68 1.35 -2.17 2.66
C PHE A 68 1.66 -2.69 1.26
N ARG A 69 0.98 -2.17 0.22
CA ARG A 69 1.25 -2.54 -1.18
C ARG A 69 2.70 -2.26 -1.58
N ARG A 70 3.25 -1.09 -1.18
CA ARG A 70 4.65 -0.73 -1.44
C ARG A 70 5.66 -1.62 -0.71
N LYS A 71 5.41 -1.92 0.56
CA LYS A 71 6.28 -2.83 1.34
C LYS A 71 6.26 -4.24 0.76
N HIS A 72 5.09 -4.71 0.34
CA HIS A 72 4.96 -6.01 -0.30
C HIS A 72 5.67 -6.06 -1.66
N SER A 73 5.55 -5.02 -2.50
CA SER A 73 6.27 -4.96 -3.78
C SER A 73 7.78 -4.83 -3.60
N PHE A 74 8.24 -4.06 -2.61
CA PHE A 74 9.67 -3.94 -2.29
C PHE A 74 10.24 -5.28 -1.80
N ASN A 75 9.52 -5.98 -0.91
CA ASN A 75 9.93 -7.30 -0.44
C ASN A 75 10.04 -8.33 -1.57
N ALA A 76 9.08 -8.33 -2.50
CA ALA A 76 9.16 -9.20 -3.69
C ALA A 76 10.37 -8.87 -4.58
N HIS A 77 10.70 -7.59 -4.72
CA HIS A 77 11.88 -7.14 -5.46
C HIS A 77 13.17 -7.57 -4.77
N THR A 78 13.30 -7.37 -3.45
CA THR A 78 14.45 -7.81 -2.67
C THR A 78 14.63 -9.32 -2.75
N GLN A 79 13.56 -10.11 -2.61
CA GLN A 79 13.64 -11.57 -2.74
C GLN A 79 14.04 -12.04 -4.14
N TYR A 80 13.65 -11.31 -5.20
CA TYR A 80 14.09 -11.60 -6.55
C TYR A 80 15.61 -11.42 -6.70
N PHE A 81 16.16 -10.29 -6.23
CA PHE A 81 17.60 -10.03 -6.27
C PHE A 81 18.38 -11.00 -5.38
N GLU A 82 17.90 -11.28 -4.17
CA GLU A 82 18.54 -12.24 -3.27
C GLU A 82 18.55 -13.66 -3.87
N ASN A 83 17.48 -14.07 -4.56
CA ASN A 83 17.44 -15.35 -5.26
C ASN A 83 18.37 -15.39 -6.49
N ILE A 84 18.57 -14.26 -7.19
CA ILE A 84 19.57 -14.16 -8.26
C ILE A 84 20.99 -14.31 -7.69
N GLU A 85 21.28 -13.64 -6.58
CA GLU A 85 22.58 -13.69 -5.93
C GLU A 85 22.88 -15.06 -5.31
N ARG A 86 21.87 -15.75 -4.75
CA ARG A 86 22.00 -17.15 -4.31
C ARG A 86 22.19 -18.11 -5.50
N ARG A 87 21.60 -17.85 -6.66
CA ARG A 87 21.84 -18.66 -7.86
C ARG A 87 23.23 -18.40 -8.46
N SER A 88 23.71 -17.15 -8.47
CA SER A 88 25.05 -16.82 -8.97
C SER A 88 26.16 -17.38 -8.09
N SER A 89 25.98 -17.40 -6.76
CA SER A 89 26.93 -18.01 -5.81
C SER A 89 27.01 -19.54 -5.88
N SER A 90 26.00 -20.21 -6.45
CA SER A 90 26.02 -21.66 -6.73
C SER A 90 26.71 -22.05 -8.04
N SER A 91 27.17 -21.08 -8.85
CA SER A 91 27.77 -21.31 -10.17
C SER A 91 29.31 -21.23 -10.20
N PHE A 92 29.98 -21.57 -9.09
CA PHE A 92 31.44 -21.79 -9.08
C PHE A 92 31.79 -23.26 -8.84
N ARG A 93 31.28 -24.17 -9.69
CA ARG A 93 32.03 -25.41 -9.95
C ARG A 93 32.97 -25.17 -11.12
N LYS A 94 34.24 -24.94 -10.76
CA LYS A 94 35.40 -25.07 -11.64
C LYS A 94 35.25 -26.31 -12.52
N SER A 95 35.19 -26.13 -13.84
CA SER A 95 35.67 -27.11 -14.81
C SER A 95 36.77 -26.45 -15.62
N SER A 96 37.95 -27.01 -15.44
CA SER A 96 39.25 -26.64 -16.02
C SER A 96 39.30 -26.76 -17.54
N LEU A 97 40.10 -25.87 -18.15
CA LEU A 97 40.86 -25.99 -19.41
C LEU A 97 40.09 -26.33 -20.70
N ASN A 98 39.97 -25.35 -21.59
CA ASN A 98 40.80 -25.35 -22.80
C ASN A 98 40.87 -23.92 -23.39
N VAL A 99 42.09 -23.48 -23.70
CA VAL A 99 42.35 -22.26 -24.46
C VAL A 99 42.07 -22.58 -25.92
N ASP A 100 41.18 -21.82 -26.57
CA ASP A 100 41.45 -21.46 -27.96
C ASP A 100 41.02 -20.02 -28.23
N SER A 101 41.96 -19.31 -28.83
CA SER A 101 41.90 -17.89 -29.14
C SER A 101 41.15 -17.67 -30.45
N ARG A 102 40.10 -16.84 -30.43
CA ARG A 102 39.80 -15.92 -31.54
C ARG A 102 38.80 -14.87 -31.08
N MET A 103 39.18 -13.64 -31.37
CA MET A 103 38.49 -12.40 -31.07
C MET A 103 37.05 -12.41 -31.57
N ASP A 104 36.11 -11.85 -30.79
CA ASP A 104 35.51 -10.61 -31.27
C ASP A 104 34.95 -9.75 -30.14
N VAL A 105 35.17 -8.46 -30.35
CA VAL A 105 34.98 -7.35 -29.42
C VAL A 105 33.50 -7.01 -29.36
N CYS A 106 32.91 -6.99 -28.16
CA CYS A 106 31.81 -6.06 -27.85
C CYS A 106 31.74 -5.78 -26.35
N THR A 107 32.73 -5.04 -25.86
CA THR A 107 32.67 -4.41 -24.53
C THR A 107 31.84 -3.14 -24.64
N LYS A 108 30.51 -3.23 -24.57
CA LYS A 108 29.69 -2.04 -24.26
C LYS A 108 29.68 -1.83 -22.75
N LYS A 109 30.73 -1.17 -22.27
CA LYS A 109 30.66 -0.37 -21.04
C LYS A 109 29.75 0.83 -21.32
N ILE A 110 28.63 0.94 -20.62
CA ILE A 110 28.02 2.24 -20.36
C ILE A 110 28.03 2.41 -18.85
N ALA A 111 28.73 3.48 -18.46
CA ALA A 111 29.13 3.82 -17.13
C ALA A 111 27.93 4.21 -16.24
N GLN A 112 28.14 3.95 -14.96
CA GLN A 112 27.41 4.47 -13.83
C GLN A 112 27.59 6.01 -13.67
N ILE A 113 26.50 6.64 -13.19
CA ILE A 113 26.44 7.67 -12.13
C ILE A 113 26.79 9.14 -12.46
N HIS A 114 25.75 9.97 -12.27
CA HIS A 114 25.65 11.34 -11.70
C HIS A 114 26.88 12.26 -11.63
N LEU A 115 26.71 13.49 -12.13
CA LEU A 115 26.48 14.70 -11.30
C LEU A 115 25.81 15.80 -12.13
#